data_AF-A0A939YB50-F1
#
_entry.id   AF-A0A939YB50-F1
#
_cell.length_a   1.000
_cell.length_b   1.000
_cell.length_c   1.000
_cell.angle_alpha   90.00
_cell.angle_beta   90.00
_cell.angle_gamma   90.00
#
_symmetry.space_group_name_H-M   'P 1'
#
loop_
_entity.id
_entity.type
_entity.pdbx_description
1 polymer ?
#
loop_
_entity_poly.entity_id
_entity_poly.type
_entity_poly.pdbx_seq_one_letter_code
_entity_poly.pdbx_strand_id
1 'polypeptide(L)'
;MNCLLLIFIASLLNMTVTEASELQNLRVNRMLTPYGIVRTGQFSWQIVSEENNVRQLAYHIRVASTVEGLQGGPTMMWDSERRESPDMVQVYYQGRRFPYDSTVYWQVDVWLSNNEHLQSPIQKIQTGSKGQGWNDSPITKADVQRDYFFYRRWLHTLMMNQAESGELFQPVPDDSKAIPVDSVAGVLYSLYKDEGDVKVLHDYYNMVRQWMTFHCRKDSTVSTHLIHLMSEMAQRINLQADVHEYSRFKGDSTTYEPYWLYADEPAWNRGAIRQAESSIAYNRVEVTIPSLANEEFEDSVSHKCPYGTIRSKWSRAKDKTITWEIMIPVGVQARVHYPSNYADEEDKMSKILGSGCWILELSPSK
;
A
#
# COMPACT_ATOMS: atom_id res chain seq x y z
N MET A 1 -74.33 -11.89 -31.26
CA MET A 1 -73.51 -12.81 -32.08
C MET A 1 -72.78 -11.95 -33.11
N ASN A 2 -71.79 -11.16 -32.69
CA ASN A 2 -70.40 -11.49 -32.38
C ASN A 2 -69.47 -11.19 -33.58
N CYS A 3 -68.38 -10.49 -33.27
CA CYS A 3 -67.07 -10.57 -33.93
C CYS A 3 -66.80 -9.76 -35.21
N LEU A 4 -67.15 -8.47 -35.27
CA LEU A 4 -66.61 -7.57 -36.32
C LEU A 4 -66.09 -6.20 -35.81
N LEU A 5 -65.82 -6.10 -34.51
CA LEU A 5 -65.10 -4.96 -33.92
C LEU A 5 -63.98 -5.55 -33.07
N LEU A 6 -62.73 -5.58 -33.57
CA LEU A 6 -61.45 -5.76 -32.83
C LEU A 6 -60.30 -6.27 -33.74
N ILE A 7 -60.03 -5.63 -34.88
CA ILE A 7 -58.77 -5.88 -35.63
C ILE A 7 -58.11 -4.56 -36.07
N PHE A 8 -58.09 -3.55 -35.19
CA PHE A 8 -57.41 -2.27 -35.53
C PHE A 8 -56.65 -1.60 -34.38
N ILE A 9 -56.22 -2.36 -33.36
CA ILE A 9 -55.29 -1.86 -32.32
C ILE A 9 -54.28 -2.96 -31.98
N ALA A 10 -53.44 -3.30 -32.95
CA ALA A 10 -52.16 -3.95 -32.72
C ALA A 10 -51.12 -3.30 -33.65
N SER A 11 -51.17 -1.96 -33.75
CA SER A 11 -50.04 -1.19 -34.25
C SER A 11 -48.99 -1.23 -33.15
N LEU A 12 -47.98 -2.06 -33.37
CA LEU A 12 -46.78 -2.15 -32.58
C LEU A 12 -46.27 -0.74 -32.25
N LEU A 13 -46.37 -0.33 -31.00
CA LEU A 13 -45.37 0.52 -30.38
C LEU A 13 -44.11 -0.35 -30.24
N ASN A 14 -43.39 -0.55 -31.35
CA ASN A 14 -41.96 -0.77 -31.25
C ASN A 14 -41.38 0.58 -30.80
N MET A 15 -41.48 0.87 -29.51
CA MET A 15 -40.50 1.74 -28.88
C MET A 15 -39.19 1.01 -29.01
N THR A 16 -38.44 1.32 -30.07
CA THR A 16 -37.00 1.16 -30.02
C THR A 16 -36.56 2.06 -28.88
N VAL A 17 -36.33 1.44 -27.72
CA VAL A 17 -35.50 2.05 -26.68
C VAL A 17 -34.15 2.22 -27.37
N THR A 18 -33.88 3.41 -27.90
CA THR A 18 -32.51 3.79 -28.23
C THR A 18 -31.79 3.76 -26.89
N GLU A 19 -30.87 2.82 -26.69
CA GLU A 19 -30.05 2.85 -25.47
C GLU A 19 -29.28 4.16 -25.49
N ALA A 20 -29.61 5.03 -24.53
CA ALA A 20 -29.01 6.36 -24.44
C ALA A 20 -27.51 6.24 -24.18
N SER A 21 -26.71 7.14 -24.78
CA SER A 21 -25.27 7.15 -24.52
C SER A 21 -25.01 7.34 -23.02
N GLU A 22 -23.94 6.75 -22.51
CA GLU A 22 -23.60 6.82 -21.10
C GLU A 22 -22.10 7.08 -20.85
N LEU A 23 -21.81 7.64 -19.67
CA LEU A 23 -20.45 7.85 -19.21
C LEU A 23 -20.00 6.69 -18.34
N GLN A 24 -18.99 5.96 -18.82
CA GLN A 24 -18.35 4.85 -18.12
C GLN A 24 -16.88 5.15 -17.81
N ASN A 25 -16.25 4.25 -17.04
CA ASN A 25 -14.80 4.26 -16.79
C ASN A 25 -14.25 5.61 -16.33
N LEU A 26 -15.01 6.28 -15.44
CA LEU A 26 -14.63 7.54 -14.80
C LEU A 26 -13.39 7.31 -13.93
N ARG A 27 -12.32 8.02 -14.23
CA ARG A 27 -11.01 7.80 -13.60
C ARG A 27 -10.39 9.10 -13.16
N VAL A 28 -9.61 9.03 -12.08
CA VAL A 28 -8.67 10.07 -11.67
C VAL A 28 -7.29 9.45 -11.58
N ASN A 29 -6.31 10.06 -12.25
CA ASN A 29 -4.98 9.47 -12.47
C ASN A 29 -5.10 8.02 -12.97
N ARG A 30 -6.01 7.80 -13.94
CA ARG A 30 -6.35 6.49 -14.54
C ARG A 30 -6.89 5.43 -13.57
N MET A 31 -7.16 5.79 -12.32
CA MET A 31 -7.77 4.92 -11.33
C MET A 31 -9.30 5.10 -11.29
N LEU A 32 -10.04 3.99 -11.37
CA LEU A 32 -11.49 3.93 -11.17
C LEU A 32 -11.89 4.23 -9.72
N THR A 33 -11.03 3.83 -8.77
CA THR A 33 -11.22 4.06 -7.34
C THR A 33 -10.06 4.88 -6.78
N PRO A 34 -10.03 6.20 -7.02
CA PRO A 34 -8.85 7.03 -6.74
C PRO A 34 -8.68 7.24 -5.23
N TYR A 35 -7.69 6.54 -4.66
CA TYR A 35 -7.27 6.64 -3.27
C TYR A 35 -5.81 7.08 -3.19
N GLY A 36 -5.47 7.88 -2.18
CA GLY A 36 -4.11 8.34 -1.97
C GLY A 36 -3.66 9.40 -2.97
N ILE A 37 -4.60 10.06 -3.67
CA ILE A 37 -4.26 11.17 -4.56
C ILE A 37 -3.72 12.32 -3.73
N VAL A 38 -2.49 12.74 -4.04
CA VAL A 38 -1.83 13.86 -3.37
C VAL A 38 -1.76 15.04 -4.34
N ARG A 39 -2.06 16.24 -3.83
CA ARG A 39 -1.86 17.54 -4.49
C ARG A 39 -2.84 17.86 -5.64
N THR A 40 -2.96 17.02 -6.66
CA THR A 40 -3.72 17.29 -7.91
C THR A 40 -4.25 16.00 -8.54
N GLY A 41 -5.06 16.08 -9.59
CA GLY A 41 -5.59 14.94 -10.33
C GLY A 41 -5.69 15.14 -11.84
N GLN A 42 -5.74 14.05 -12.60
CA GLN A 42 -5.98 13.99 -14.04
C GLN A 42 -7.26 13.19 -14.28
N PHE A 43 -8.30 13.83 -14.82
CA PHE A 43 -9.61 13.22 -15.02
C PHE A 43 -9.71 12.56 -16.39
N SER A 44 -10.30 11.37 -16.43
CA SER A 44 -10.65 10.68 -17.67
C SER A 44 -12.05 10.09 -17.57
N TRP A 45 -12.73 10.00 -18.70
CA TRP A 45 -14.03 9.36 -18.83
C TRP A 45 -14.16 8.70 -20.20
N GLN A 46 -15.09 7.76 -20.33
CA GLN A 46 -15.42 7.10 -21.58
C GLN A 46 -16.88 7.33 -21.92
N ILE A 47 -17.17 7.60 -23.18
CA ILE A 47 -18.52 7.65 -23.71
C ILE A 47 -18.80 6.31 -24.38
N VAL A 48 -19.91 5.67 -23.99
CA VAL A 48 -20.42 4.46 -24.64
C VAL A 48 -21.74 4.83 -25.31
N SER A 49 -21.88 4.51 -26.58
CA SER A 49 -23.07 4.80 -27.39
C SER A 49 -23.26 3.69 -28.42
N GLU A 50 -24.52 3.33 -28.69
CA GLU A 50 -24.87 2.45 -29.80
C GLU A 50 -24.93 3.19 -31.15
N GLU A 51 -24.94 4.53 -31.12
CA GLU A 51 -24.95 5.37 -32.31
C GLU A 51 -23.56 5.52 -32.95
N ASN A 52 -23.51 5.45 -34.28
CA ASN A 52 -22.27 5.65 -35.02
C ASN A 52 -21.86 7.12 -35.08
N ASN A 53 -20.55 7.36 -35.07
CA ASN A 53 -19.93 8.70 -35.23
C ASN A 53 -20.31 9.73 -34.14
N VAL A 54 -20.69 9.26 -32.95
CA VAL A 54 -20.85 10.12 -31.77
C VAL A 54 -19.48 10.56 -31.27
N ARG A 55 -19.30 11.87 -31.07
CA ARG A 55 -18.09 12.45 -30.50
C ARG A 55 -18.42 13.52 -29.47
N GLN A 56 -17.50 13.72 -28.53
CA GLN A 56 -17.56 14.84 -27.60
C GLN A 56 -17.30 16.16 -28.32
N LEU A 57 -18.10 17.18 -27.96
CA LEU A 57 -17.92 18.57 -28.36
C LEU A 57 -17.38 19.42 -27.20
N ALA A 58 -17.86 19.18 -25.99
CA ALA A 58 -17.47 19.93 -24.81
C ALA A 58 -17.55 19.10 -23.53
N TYR A 59 -16.88 19.57 -22.48
CA TYR A 59 -16.98 19.02 -21.13
C TYR A 59 -17.07 20.13 -20.07
N HIS A 60 -17.52 19.78 -18.87
CA HIS A 60 -17.54 20.64 -17.69
C HIS A 60 -17.29 19.79 -16.44
N ILE A 61 -16.14 19.99 -15.79
CA ILE A 61 -15.72 19.26 -14.60
C ILE A 61 -15.92 20.16 -13.38
N ARG A 62 -16.54 19.59 -12.35
CA ARG A 62 -16.71 20.22 -11.05
C ARG A 62 -16.09 19.35 -9.97
N VAL A 63 -15.35 19.98 -9.05
CA VAL A 63 -14.66 19.31 -7.95
C VAL A 63 -14.90 20.09 -6.65
N ALA A 64 -15.26 19.38 -5.59
CA ALA A 64 -15.60 19.99 -4.30
C ALA A 64 -15.23 19.09 -3.11
N SER A 65 -15.05 19.68 -1.94
CA SER A 65 -14.77 18.93 -0.70
C SER A 65 -16.02 18.32 -0.07
N THR A 66 -17.20 18.69 -0.55
CA THR A 66 -18.50 18.10 -0.17
C THR A 66 -19.35 17.88 -1.42
N VAL A 67 -20.34 17.00 -1.34
CA VAL A 67 -21.27 16.73 -2.46
C VAL A 67 -22.03 18.00 -2.85
N GLU A 68 -22.48 18.76 -1.86
CA GLU A 68 -23.25 20.00 -2.05
C GLU A 68 -22.39 21.09 -2.72
N GLY A 69 -21.09 21.08 -2.46
CA GLY A 69 -20.14 22.04 -3.05
C GLY A 69 -19.96 21.90 -4.56
N LEU A 70 -20.41 20.78 -5.17
CA LEU A 70 -20.42 20.62 -6.62
C LEU A 70 -21.40 21.57 -7.32
N GLN A 71 -22.36 22.14 -6.59
CA GLN A 71 -23.27 23.17 -7.11
C GLN A 71 -22.73 24.60 -6.88
N GLY A 72 -21.52 24.73 -6.31
CA GLY A 72 -20.89 26.00 -6.00
C GLY A 72 -20.74 26.28 -4.50
N GLY A 73 -20.24 27.47 -4.18
CA GLY A 73 -20.04 27.93 -2.79
C GLY A 73 -18.64 27.67 -2.23
N PRO A 74 -18.45 27.80 -0.90
CA PRO A 74 -17.11 27.85 -0.29
C PRO A 74 -16.35 26.53 -0.35
N THR A 75 -17.06 25.39 -0.40
CA THR A 75 -16.48 24.05 -0.50
C THR A 75 -16.14 23.64 -1.93
N MET A 76 -16.52 24.45 -2.93
CA MET A 76 -16.09 24.25 -4.32
C MET A 76 -14.57 24.45 -4.43
N MET A 77 -13.90 23.49 -5.04
CA MET A 77 -12.45 23.46 -5.19
C MET A 77 -12.00 23.82 -6.59
N TRP A 78 -12.80 23.42 -7.59
CA TRP A 78 -12.58 23.74 -8.99
C TRP A 78 -13.87 23.66 -9.79
N ASP A 79 -14.00 24.57 -10.73
CA ASP A 79 -14.96 24.55 -11.83
C ASP A 79 -14.17 24.77 -13.11
N SER A 80 -14.24 23.85 -14.08
CA SER A 80 -13.56 24.05 -15.37
C SER A 80 -14.28 25.06 -16.27
N GLU A 81 -15.51 25.44 -15.91
CA GLU A 81 -16.56 25.94 -16.78
C GLU A 81 -16.82 24.99 -17.96
N ARG A 82 -17.73 25.36 -18.85
CA ARG A 82 -17.92 24.63 -20.12
C ARG A 82 -16.70 24.87 -21.02
N ARG A 83 -16.00 23.80 -21.37
CA ARG A 83 -14.83 23.81 -22.26
C ARG A 83 -15.17 23.13 -23.57
N GLU A 84 -15.12 23.87 -24.67
CA GLU A 84 -15.18 23.30 -26.03
C GLU A 84 -13.88 22.54 -26.30
N SER A 85 -13.90 21.23 -26.11
CA SER A 85 -12.75 20.37 -26.34
C SER A 85 -13.18 18.91 -26.55
N PRO A 86 -12.52 18.19 -27.47
CA PRO A 86 -12.69 16.75 -27.62
C PRO A 86 -11.95 15.94 -26.53
N ASP A 87 -11.20 16.59 -25.63
CA ASP A 87 -10.39 15.90 -24.63
C ASP A 87 -11.26 15.16 -23.60
N MET A 88 -10.99 13.88 -23.41
CA MET A 88 -11.69 13.00 -22.47
C MET A 88 -10.73 12.16 -21.62
N VAL A 89 -9.42 12.34 -21.82
CA VAL A 89 -8.35 11.57 -21.19
C VAL A 89 -7.35 12.52 -20.56
N GLN A 90 -7.05 12.30 -19.28
CA GLN A 90 -6.03 13.03 -18.52
C GLN A 90 -6.21 14.56 -18.54
N VAL A 91 -7.46 15.03 -18.46
CA VAL A 91 -7.75 16.45 -18.29
C VAL A 91 -7.27 16.89 -16.91
N TYR A 92 -6.30 17.81 -16.90
CA TYR A 92 -5.63 18.24 -15.68
C TYR A 92 -6.53 19.10 -14.79
N TYR A 93 -6.55 18.77 -13.50
CA TYR A 93 -7.14 19.60 -12.46
C TYR A 93 -6.42 20.95 -12.35
N GLN A 94 -7.17 22.06 -12.37
CA GLN A 94 -6.62 23.42 -12.30
C GLN A 94 -7.06 24.20 -11.05
N GLY A 95 -7.72 23.54 -10.10
CA GLY A 95 -8.15 24.18 -8.85
C GLY A 95 -7.09 24.18 -7.75
N ARG A 96 -7.53 24.49 -6.54
CA ARG A 96 -6.68 24.48 -5.34
C ARG A 96 -6.26 23.06 -4.95
N ARG A 97 -5.07 22.92 -4.36
CA ARG A 97 -4.51 21.65 -3.90
C ARG A 97 -5.53 20.82 -3.11
N PHE A 98 -5.59 19.52 -3.37
CA PHE A 98 -6.43 18.61 -2.59
C PHE A 98 -6.05 18.64 -1.11
N PRO A 99 -7.04 18.72 -0.19
CA PRO A 99 -6.78 18.58 1.24
C PRO A 99 -6.22 17.18 1.52
N TYR A 100 -5.54 17.00 2.64
CA TYR A 100 -5.07 15.70 3.08
C TYR A 100 -6.12 14.99 3.93
N ASP A 101 -6.02 13.66 4.05
CA ASP A 101 -6.87 12.84 4.94
C ASP A 101 -8.37 13.12 4.76
N SER A 102 -8.78 13.39 3.54
CA SER A 102 -10.09 13.94 3.20
C SER A 102 -10.72 13.17 2.03
N THR A 103 -12.03 13.36 1.89
CA THR A 103 -12.76 12.95 0.68
C THR A 103 -13.04 14.19 -0.16
N VAL A 104 -12.72 14.11 -1.44
CA VAL A 104 -13.06 15.08 -2.48
C VAL A 104 -14.05 14.43 -3.43
N TYR A 105 -14.96 15.20 -3.99
CA TYR A 105 -15.99 14.74 -4.90
C TYR A 105 -15.78 15.41 -6.25
N TRP A 106 -16.04 14.68 -7.32
CA TRP A 106 -16.04 15.25 -8.66
C TRP A 106 -17.17 14.70 -9.51
N GLN A 107 -17.53 15.48 -10.51
CA GLN A 107 -18.53 15.14 -11.52
C GLN A 107 -18.12 15.76 -12.85
N VAL A 108 -18.49 15.12 -13.96
CA VAL A 108 -18.31 15.66 -15.30
C VAL A 108 -19.63 15.65 -16.07
N ASP A 109 -19.88 16.77 -16.73
CA ASP A 109 -20.93 16.94 -17.72
C ASP A 109 -20.27 16.96 -19.12
N VAL A 110 -20.90 16.31 -20.10
CA VAL A 110 -20.35 16.11 -21.45
C VAL A 110 -21.43 16.39 -22.48
N TRP A 111 -21.07 17.15 -23.52
CA TRP A 111 -21.95 17.44 -24.66
C TRP A 111 -21.47 16.70 -25.90
N LEU A 112 -22.37 16.01 -26.57
CA LEU A 112 -22.10 15.14 -27.71
C LEU A 112 -22.60 15.73 -29.03
N SER A 113 -22.06 15.24 -30.14
CA SER A 113 -22.42 15.68 -31.49
C SER A 113 -23.84 15.34 -31.93
N ASN A 114 -24.49 14.40 -31.26
CA ASN A 114 -25.89 14.03 -31.48
C ASN A 114 -26.87 14.86 -30.62
N ASN A 115 -26.40 15.99 -30.05
CA ASN A 115 -27.13 16.87 -29.12
C ASN A 115 -27.47 16.24 -27.75
N GLU A 116 -26.90 15.09 -27.42
CA GLU A 116 -27.02 14.54 -26.07
C GLU A 116 -26.13 15.29 -25.08
N HIS A 117 -26.64 15.40 -23.86
CA HIS A 117 -25.93 15.90 -22.70
C HIS A 117 -25.90 14.80 -21.64
N LEU A 118 -24.70 14.35 -21.29
CA LEU A 118 -24.47 13.30 -20.32
C LEU A 118 -23.88 13.89 -19.06
N GLN A 119 -24.42 13.49 -17.91
CA GLN A 119 -23.85 13.83 -16.61
C GLN A 119 -23.40 12.54 -15.91
N SER A 120 -22.18 12.55 -15.39
CA SER A 120 -21.66 11.40 -14.66
C SER A 120 -22.34 11.27 -13.28
N PRO A 121 -22.42 10.06 -12.71
CA PRO A 121 -22.61 9.95 -11.27
C PRO A 121 -21.48 10.69 -10.52
N ILE A 122 -21.77 11.13 -9.30
CA ILE A 122 -20.77 11.77 -8.43
C ILE A 122 -19.74 10.72 -8.02
N GLN A 123 -18.48 11.02 -8.31
CA GLN A 123 -17.35 10.18 -7.98
C GLN A 123 -16.59 10.72 -6.76
N LYS A 124 -15.92 9.81 -6.05
CA LYS A 124 -15.16 10.13 -4.83
C LYS A 124 -13.67 9.93 -5.06
N ILE A 125 -12.89 10.89 -4.60
CA ILE A 125 -11.44 10.84 -4.47
C ILE A 125 -11.13 10.82 -3.00
N GLN A 126 -10.36 9.83 -2.57
CA GLN A 126 -9.83 9.79 -1.22
C GLN A 126 -8.40 10.30 -1.29
N THR A 127 -8.14 11.42 -0.62
CA THR A 127 -6.85 12.10 -0.70
C THR A 127 -5.83 11.43 0.22
N GLY A 128 -4.55 11.52 -0.11
CA GLY A 128 -3.48 11.00 0.74
C GLY A 128 -3.37 11.71 2.10
N SER A 129 -2.64 11.11 3.03
CA SER A 129 -2.50 11.60 4.40
C SER A 129 -1.45 12.71 4.53
N LYS A 130 -1.61 13.60 5.53
CA LYS A 130 -0.59 14.60 5.89
C LYS A 130 0.47 13.97 6.80
N GLY A 131 1.09 12.90 6.31
CA GLY A 131 2.28 12.28 6.88
C GLY A 131 3.48 12.62 6.00
N GLN A 132 4.65 12.81 6.60
CA GLN A 132 5.91 13.04 5.88
C GLN A 132 6.36 11.83 5.01
N GLY A 133 5.49 10.85 4.75
CA GLY A 133 5.85 9.59 4.08
C GLY A 133 6.21 9.74 2.59
N TRP A 134 6.00 10.91 1.99
CA TRP A 134 6.37 11.21 0.60
C TRP A 134 7.05 12.59 0.48
N ASN A 135 7.81 12.98 1.51
CA ASN A 135 8.63 14.20 1.49
C ASN A 135 10.01 13.90 0.92
N ASP A 136 10.24 14.24 -0.34
CA ASP A 136 11.54 14.37 -1.00
C ASP A 136 12.59 13.23 -0.88
N SER A 137 12.26 12.17 -0.14
CA SER A 137 13.07 11.02 0.24
C SER A 137 12.31 9.76 -0.17
N PRO A 138 13.01 8.68 -0.53
CA PRO A 138 12.34 7.43 -0.90
C PRO A 138 11.66 6.79 0.32
N ILE A 139 10.61 6.01 0.01
CA ILE A 139 9.76 5.34 1.00
C ILE A 139 10.62 4.44 1.89
N THR A 140 10.63 4.72 3.19
CA THR A 140 11.29 3.85 4.17
C THR A 140 10.30 2.90 4.82
N LYS A 141 10.80 1.83 5.44
CA LYS A 141 9.99 0.96 6.31
C LYS A 141 9.26 1.76 7.40
N ALA A 142 9.90 2.79 7.96
CA ALA A 142 9.30 3.63 8.98
C ALA A 142 8.13 4.46 8.44
N ASP A 143 8.16 4.85 7.16
CA ASP A 143 7.02 5.53 6.52
C ASP A 143 5.86 4.57 6.30
N VAL A 144 6.14 3.34 5.85
CA VAL A 144 5.12 2.28 5.73
C VAL A 144 4.48 1.97 7.07
N GLN A 145 5.26 1.95 8.15
CA GLN A 145 4.77 1.76 9.51
C GLN A 145 3.93 2.93 10.02
N ARG A 146 4.44 4.15 9.83
CA ARG A 146 3.78 5.37 10.28
C ARG A 146 2.41 5.54 9.62
N ASP A 147 2.36 5.28 8.32
CA ASP A 147 1.18 5.50 7.47
C ASP A 147 0.62 4.17 6.93
N TYR A 148 0.61 3.13 7.77
CA TYR A 148 0.24 1.75 7.41
C TYR A 148 -1.06 1.60 6.62
N PHE A 149 -2.15 2.21 7.11
CA PHE A 149 -3.46 2.12 6.44
C PHE A 149 -3.45 2.76 5.06
N PHE A 150 -2.66 3.82 4.88
CA PHE A 150 -2.47 4.45 3.59
C PHE A 150 -1.79 3.48 2.62
N TYR A 151 -0.66 2.87 3.00
CA TYR A 151 0.10 1.97 2.11
C TYR A 151 -0.66 0.68 1.77
N ARG A 152 -1.40 0.11 2.73
CA ARG A 152 -2.24 -1.07 2.50
C ARG A 152 -3.36 -0.78 1.51
N ARG A 153 -3.98 0.41 1.62
CA ARG A 153 -5.05 0.82 0.71
C ARG A 153 -4.51 1.29 -0.64
N TRP A 154 -3.32 1.88 -0.68
CA TRP A 154 -2.60 2.21 -1.91
C TRP A 154 -2.27 0.95 -2.72
N LEU A 155 -1.73 -0.12 -2.11
CA LEU A 155 -1.52 -1.40 -2.80
C LEU A 155 -2.82 -1.97 -3.37
N HIS A 156 -3.90 -1.89 -2.60
CA HIS A 156 -5.21 -2.33 -3.06
C HIS A 156 -5.70 -1.53 -4.27
N THR A 157 -5.52 -0.21 -4.25
CA THR A 157 -5.85 0.65 -5.38
C THR A 157 -4.98 0.35 -6.60
N LEU A 158 -3.68 0.10 -6.44
CA LEU A 158 -2.81 -0.31 -7.55
C LEU A 158 -3.31 -1.62 -8.17
N MET A 159 -3.65 -2.60 -7.35
CA MET A 159 -4.15 -3.90 -7.80
C MET A 159 -5.45 -3.76 -8.60
N MET A 160 -6.40 -2.96 -8.11
CA MET A 160 -7.68 -2.75 -8.77
C MET A 160 -7.58 -1.97 -10.08
N ASN A 161 -6.47 -1.25 -10.30
CA ASN A 161 -6.30 -0.37 -11.45
C ASN A 161 -5.16 -0.81 -12.37
N GLN A 162 -4.56 -1.98 -12.12
CA GLN A 162 -3.56 -2.58 -13.00
C GLN A 162 -4.19 -2.86 -14.36
N ALA A 163 -3.52 -2.44 -15.43
CA ALA A 163 -3.97 -2.76 -16.78
C ALA A 163 -3.83 -4.27 -17.06
N GLU A 164 -4.63 -4.81 -17.98
CA GLU A 164 -4.53 -6.22 -18.41
C GLU A 164 -3.13 -6.60 -18.93
N SER A 165 -2.38 -5.62 -19.42
CA SER A 165 -0.98 -5.78 -19.84
C SER A 165 -0.02 -6.06 -18.68
N GLY A 166 -0.46 -5.86 -17.43
CA GLY A 166 0.35 -5.86 -16.21
C GLY A 166 0.87 -4.47 -15.82
N GLU A 167 0.64 -3.43 -16.63
CA GLU A 167 1.11 -2.07 -16.34
C GLU A 167 0.42 -1.45 -15.11
N LEU A 168 1.20 -0.95 -14.16
CA LEU A 168 0.74 -0.08 -13.08
C LEU A 168 0.90 1.38 -13.51
N PHE A 169 -0.18 2.15 -13.46
CA PHE A 169 -0.12 3.56 -13.77
C PHE A 169 0.30 4.37 -12.56
N GLN A 170 1.31 5.23 -12.74
CA GLN A 170 1.81 6.17 -11.71
C GLN A 170 1.88 5.50 -10.34
N PRO A 171 2.67 4.41 -10.19
CA PRO A 171 2.77 3.70 -8.93
C PRO A 171 3.17 4.65 -7.80
N VAL A 172 3.90 5.72 -8.13
CA VAL A 172 4.35 6.75 -7.19
C VAL A 172 3.57 8.05 -7.41
N PRO A 173 2.93 8.65 -6.37
CA PRO A 173 2.09 9.84 -6.51
C PRO A 173 2.78 11.17 -6.90
N ASP A 174 4.10 11.21 -7.11
CA ASP A 174 4.86 12.41 -7.46
C ASP A 174 5.63 12.21 -8.78
N ASP A 175 5.34 13.05 -9.78
CA ASP A 175 5.93 13.01 -11.13
C ASP A 175 7.39 13.47 -11.17
N SER A 176 7.93 14.02 -10.06
CA SER A 176 9.26 14.65 -10.03
C SER A 176 10.42 13.72 -9.64
N LYS A 177 10.16 12.47 -9.24
CA LYS A 177 11.21 11.56 -8.74
C LYS A 177 11.14 10.17 -9.35
N ALA A 178 12.27 9.70 -9.87
CA ALA A 178 12.47 8.30 -10.21
C ALA A 178 12.46 7.47 -8.92
N ILE A 179 11.31 6.89 -8.59
CA ILE A 179 11.21 5.86 -7.56
C ILE A 179 11.19 4.51 -8.29
N PRO A 180 12.14 3.59 -8.01
CA PRO A 180 12.32 2.36 -8.77
C PRO A 180 11.08 1.45 -8.78
N VAL A 181 10.99 0.59 -9.80
CA VAL A 181 10.00 -0.50 -9.93
C VAL A 181 9.82 -1.30 -8.62
N ASP A 182 10.90 -1.40 -7.85
CA ASP A 182 11.05 -2.12 -6.59
C ASP A 182 10.16 -1.60 -5.45
N SER A 183 9.68 -0.35 -5.52
CA SER A 183 8.96 0.27 -4.40
C SER A 183 7.60 -0.36 -4.11
N VAL A 184 6.86 -0.81 -5.14
CA VAL A 184 5.59 -1.52 -4.92
C VAL A 184 5.83 -2.85 -4.20
N ALA A 185 6.87 -3.58 -4.62
CA ALA A 185 7.28 -4.84 -4.02
C ALA A 185 7.78 -4.63 -2.58
N GLY A 186 8.62 -3.61 -2.36
CA GLY A 186 9.16 -3.25 -1.06
C GLY A 186 8.10 -2.85 -0.03
N VAL A 187 7.07 -2.09 -0.44
CA VAL A 187 5.91 -1.76 0.41
C VAL A 187 5.13 -3.03 0.75
N LEU A 188 4.81 -3.87 -0.25
CA LEU A 188 4.11 -5.14 -0.03
C LEU A 188 4.83 -6.02 1.00
N TYR A 189 6.13 -6.21 0.81
CA TYR A 189 6.94 -7.01 1.70
C TYR A 189 7.07 -6.38 3.10
N SER A 190 7.14 -5.04 3.19
CA SER A 190 7.16 -4.33 4.48
C SER A 190 5.87 -4.54 5.26
N LEU A 191 4.70 -4.44 4.62
CA LEU A 191 3.41 -4.72 5.25
C LEU A 191 3.32 -6.17 5.74
N TYR A 192 3.75 -7.13 4.91
CA TYR A 192 3.83 -8.54 5.33
C TYR A 192 4.73 -8.72 6.56
N LYS A 193 5.92 -8.12 6.60
CA LYS A 193 6.85 -8.27 7.73
C LYS A 193 6.34 -7.65 9.02
N ASP A 194 5.53 -6.60 8.92
CA ASP A 194 4.97 -5.93 10.10
C ASP A 194 3.68 -6.60 10.59
N GLU A 195 2.80 -7.05 9.69
CA GLU A 195 1.57 -7.76 10.06
C GLU A 195 1.84 -9.22 10.45
N GLY A 196 2.86 -9.85 9.86
CA GLY A 196 3.02 -11.30 9.85
C GLY A 196 1.93 -12.03 9.06
N ASP A 197 1.00 -11.30 8.43
CA ASP A 197 -0.12 -11.86 7.69
C ASP A 197 0.30 -12.22 6.26
N VAL A 198 0.48 -13.52 6.04
CA VAL A 198 0.80 -14.10 4.72
C VAL A 198 -0.32 -13.80 3.71
N LYS A 199 -1.54 -13.50 4.17
CA LYS A 199 -2.67 -13.20 3.31
C LYS A 199 -2.46 -11.91 2.50
N VAL A 200 -1.73 -10.93 3.04
CA VAL A 200 -1.33 -9.72 2.30
C VAL A 200 -0.47 -10.07 1.09
N LEU A 201 0.46 -11.03 1.23
CA LEU A 201 1.24 -11.53 0.10
C LEU A 201 0.32 -12.24 -0.90
N HIS A 202 -0.58 -13.11 -0.46
CA HIS A 202 -1.53 -13.79 -1.36
C HIS A 202 -2.38 -12.80 -2.16
N ASP A 203 -2.88 -11.75 -1.51
CA ASP A 203 -3.81 -10.80 -2.12
C ASP A 203 -3.09 -9.93 -3.18
N TYR A 204 -1.81 -9.54 -2.98
CA TYR A 204 -1.13 -8.57 -3.84
C TYR A 204 0.07 -9.09 -4.66
N TYR A 205 0.58 -10.29 -4.38
CA TYR A 205 1.78 -10.82 -5.04
C TYR A 205 1.62 -10.93 -6.56
N ASN A 206 0.46 -11.38 -7.04
CA ASN A 206 0.21 -11.54 -8.48
C ASN A 206 0.26 -10.18 -9.20
N MET A 207 -0.22 -9.10 -8.56
CA MET A 207 -0.12 -7.75 -9.11
C MET A 207 1.35 -7.36 -9.34
N VAL A 208 2.21 -7.55 -8.32
CA VAL A 208 3.64 -7.21 -8.42
C VAL A 208 4.34 -8.08 -9.47
N ARG A 209 4.00 -9.38 -9.56
CA ARG A 209 4.53 -10.29 -10.59
C ARG A 209 4.17 -9.85 -12.01
N GLN A 210 2.92 -9.44 -12.24
CA GLN A 210 2.49 -8.93 -13.55
C GLN A 210 3.19 -7.60 -13.89
N TRP A 211 3.38 -6.73 -12.91
CA TRP A 211 4.11 -5.48 -13.08
C TRP A 211 5.58 -5.68 -13.44
N MET A 212 6.26 -6.57 -12.72
CA MET A 212 7.63 -6.99 -13.03
C MET A 212 7.73 -7.56 -14.45
N THR A 213 6.78 -8.43 -14.84
CA THR A 213 6.74 -9.02 -16.19
C THR A 213 6.53 -7.95 -17.26
N PHE A 214 5.69 -6.95 -17.01
CA PHE A 214 5.47 -5.83 -17.93
C PHE A 214 6.73 -4.99 -18.15
N HIS A 215 7.46 -4.65 -17.07
CA HIS A 215 8.74 -3.95 -17.17
C HIS A 215 9.77 -4.74 -17.96
N CYS A 216 9.88 -6.05 -17.70
CA CYS A 216 10.78 -6.96 -18.40
C CYS A 216 10.52 -7.07 -19.91
N ARG A 217 9.29 -6.77 -20.36
CA ARG A 217 8.94 -6.75 -21.79
C ARG A 217 9.42 -5.49 -22.50
N LYS A 218 9.47 -4.35 -21.78
CA LYS A 218 9.98 -3.07 -22.32
C LYS A 218 11.51 -3.00 -22.28
N ASP A 219 12.11 -3.52 -21.21
CA ASP A 219 13.55 -3.61 -21.02
C ASP A 219 13.87 -4.98 -20.38
N SER A 220 14.83 -5.73 -20.92
CA SER A 220 15.06 -7.14 -20.52
C SER A 220 15.74 -7.29 -19.15
N THR A 221 15.88 -6.20 -18.40
CA THR A 221 16.59 -6.14 -17.13
C THR A 221 15.69 -5.64 -16.00
N VAL A 222 15.81 -6.31 -14.85
CA VAL A 222 15.17 -5.92 -13.58
C VAL A 222 16.21 -5.97 -12.48
N SER A 223 15.97 -5.25 -11.39
CA SER A 223 16.93 -5.25 -10.29
C SER A 223 17.06 -6.64 -9.67
N THR A 224 18.29 -7.00 -9.33
CA THR A 224 18.57 -8.25 -8.59
C THR A 224 17.82 -8.28 -7.25
N HIS A 225 17.60 -7.11 -6.64
CA HIS A 225 16.82 -6.97 -5.40
C HIS A 225 15.36 -7.38 -5.57
N LEU A 226 14.67 -6.90 -6.62
CA LEU A 226 13.29 -7.25 -6.91
C LEU A 226 13.13 -8.76 -7.15
N ILE A 227 14.07 -9.38 -7.88
CA ILE A 227 14.09 -10.83 -8.09
C ILE A 227 14.13 -11.58 -6.75
N HIS A 228 15.00 -11.17 -5.82
CA HIS A 228 15.11 -11.81 -4.51
C HIS A 228 13.85 -11.61 -3.68
N LEU A 229 13.31 -10.40 -3.64
CA LEU A 229 12.10 -10.08 -2.89
C LEU A 229 10.91 -10.90 -3.39
N MET A 230 10.72 -10.97 -4.70
CA MET A 230 9.68 -11.79 -5.34
C MET A 230 9.88 -13.28 -5.04
N SER A 231 11.12 -13.78 -5.09
CA SER A 231 11.43 -15.17 -4.76
C SER A 231 11.10 -15.50 -3.29
N GLU A 232 11.46 -14.62 -2.35
CA GLU A 232 11.12 -14.83 -0.94
C GLU A 232 9.60 -14.80 -0.73
N MET A 233 8.90 -13.81 -1.29
CA MET A 233 7.44 -13.72 -1.19
C MET A 233 6.78 -14.98 -1.74
N ALA A 234 7.22 -15.47 -2.91
CA ALA A 234 6.73 -16.70 -3.54
C ALA A 234 6.90 -17.93 -2.63
N GLN A 235 8.05 -18.05 -1.96
CA GLN A 235 8.31 -19.12 -1.00
C GLN A 235 7.36 -19.03 0.20
N ARG A 236 7.10 -17.82 0.72
CA ARG A 236 6.21 -17.61 1.88
C ARG A 236 4.75 -17.99 1.58
N ILE A 237 4.29 -17.81 0.34
CA ILE A 237 2.95 -18.18 -0.12
C ILE A 237 2.88 -19.55 -0.83
N ASN A 238 3.95 -20.36 -0.72
CA ASN A 238 4.07 -21.71 -1.28
C ASN A 238 3.87 -21.81 -2.81
N LEU A 239 4.28 -20.80 -3.56
CA LEU A 239 4.26 -20.78 -5.03
C LEU A 239 5.63 -21.19 -5.62
N GLN A 240 6.02 -22.45 -5.40
CA GLN A 240 7.35 -22.96 -5.82
C GLN A 240 7.60 -22.87 -7.34
N ALA A 241 6.56 -22.95 -8.17
CA ALA A 241 6.68 -22.82 -9.63
C ALA A 241 7.17 -21.43 -10.07
N ASP A 242 6.83 -20.38 -9.32
CA ASP A 242 7.22 -19.01 -9.64
C ASP A 242 8.67 -18.71 -9.24
N VAL A 243 9.19 -19.39 -8.21
CA VAL A 243 10.60 -19.23 -7.77
C VAL A 243 11.57 -19.58 -8.90
N HIS A 244 11.26 -20.65 -9.66
CA HIS A 244 12.05 -21.03 -10.83
C HIS A 244 11.85 -20.10 -12.02
N GLU A 245 10.66 -19.51 -12.17
CA GLU A 245 10.38 -18.54 -13.23
C GLU A 245 11.26 -17.28 -13.11
N TYR A 246 11.60 -16.86 -11.89
CA TYR A 246 12.42 -15.65 -11.68
C TYR A 246 13.88 -15.80 -12.14
N SER A 247 14.38 -17.02 -12.31
CA SER A 247 15.73 -17.28 -12.82
C SER A 247 15.92 -16.89 -14.30
N ARG A 248 14.83 -16.66 -15.04
CA ARG A 248 14.87 -16.27 -16.46
C ARG A 248 15.16 -14.78 -16.67
N PHE A 249 15.03 -13.95 -15.63
CA PHE A 249 15.24 -12.51 -15.72
C PHE A 249 16.74 -12.18 -15.59
N LYS A 250 17.24 -11.27 -16.43
CA LYS A 250 18.62 -10.78 -16.31
C LYS A 250 18.67 -9.68 -15.26
N GLY A 251 19.44 -9.90 -14.19
CA GLY A 251 19.73 -8.86 -13.21
C GLY A 251 20.63 -7.81 -13.82
N ASP A 252 20.25 -6.54 -13.77
CA ASP A 252 21.22 -5.47 -14.02
C ASP A 252 22.17 -5.36 -12.82
N SER A 253 23.47 -5.42 -13.09
CA SER A 253 24.55 -5.26 -12.11
C SER A 253 24.94 -3.79 -11.92
N THR A 254 24.31 -2.85 -12.62
CA THR A 254 24.50 -1.43 -12.32
C THR A 254 24.08 -1.19 -10.88
N THR A 255 25.07 -0.78 -10.08
CA THR A 255 24.95 -0.32 -8.71
C THR A 255 24.09 0.95 -8.67
N TYR A 256 22.79 0.78 -8.84
CA TYR A 256 21.81 1.67 -8.26
C TYR A 256 21.47 1.05 -6.90
N GLU A 257 22.37 1.25 -5.93
CA GLU A 257 22.10 0.92 -4.53
C GLU A 257 20.86 1.72 -4.10
N PRO A 258 19.70 1.09 -3.82
CA PRO A 258 18.55 1.78 -3.30
C PRO A 258 18.88 2.13 -1.85
N TYR A 259 19.31 3.37 -1.65
CA TYR A 259 19.92 3.90 -0.43
C TYR A 259 19.06 3.86 0.86
N TRP A 260 17.94 3.12 0.93
CA TRP A 260 16.97 3.30 2.03
C TRP A 260 16.27 2.04 2.55
N LEU A 261 16.77 0.85 2.25
CA LEU A 261 16.29 -0.40 2.87
C LEU A 261 17.36 -1.21 3.62
N TYR A 262 18.62 -0.76 3.59
CA TYR A 262 19.69 -1.28 4.43
C TYR A 262 20.53 -0.12 4.97
N ALA A 263 20.16 0.38 6.15
CA ALA A 263 21.13 0.90 7.10
C ALA A 263 21.02 -0.04 8.31
N ASP A 264 22.16 -0.62 8.68
CA ASP A 264 22.30 -1.79 9.52
C ASP A 264 21.70 -1.63 10.93
N GLU A 265 20.68 -2.44 11.23
CA GLU A 265 20.62 -3.34 12.40
C GLU A 265 19.29 -4.13 12.38
N PRO A 266 19.27 -5.43 12.76
CA PRO A 266 18.04 -6.21 12.77
C PRO A 266 17.01 -5.60 13.75
N ALA A 267 15.77 -5.38 13.30
CA ALA A 267 14.69 -4.81 14.12
C ALA A 267 14.35 -5.58 15.42
N TRP A 268 14.92 -6.78 15.64
CA TRP A 268 14.83 -7.50 16.91
C TRP A 268 15.71 -6.86 18.01
N ASN A 269 16.76 -6.13 17.65
CA ASN A 269 17.72 -5.45 18.54
C ASN A 269 17.14 -4.16 19.16
N ARG A 270 15.87 -4.19 19.59
CA ARG A 270 15.14 -3.06 20.21
C ARG A 270 14.32 -3.48 21.43
N GLY A 271 14.82 -4.43 22.22
CA GLY A 271 14.10 -4.82 23.44
C GLY A 271 12.97 -5.82 23.23
N ALA A 272 12.82 -6.39 22.04
CA ALA A 272 11.59 -7.08 21.64
C ALA A 272 11.46 -8.51 22.19
N ILE A 273 10.21 -8.91 22.49
CA ILE A 273 9.80 -10.29 22.76
C ILE A 273 9.18 -10.85 21.48
N ARG A 274 9.66 -11.99 20.98
CA ARG A 274 9.06 -12.67 19.83
C ARG A 274 8.85 -14.16 20.07
N GLN A 275 7.93 -14.76 19.33
CA GLN A 275 7.79 -16.21 19.27
C GLN A 275 9.00 -16.84 18.56
N ALA A 276 9.55 -17.93 19.10
CA ALA A 276 10.59 -18.68 18.41
C ALA A 276 10.01 -19.36 17.15
N GLU A 277 10.80 -19.50 16.08
CA GLU A 277 10.35 -19.97 14.76
C GLU A 277 9.70 -21.37 14.78
N SER A 278 10.03 -22.20 15.77
CA SER A 278 9.44 -23.53 15.97
C SER A 278 8.47 -23.61 17.16
N SER A 279 8.03 -22.49 17.71
CA SER A 279 7.15 -22.45 18.89
C SER A 279 5.69 -22.61 18.48
N ILE A 280 4.92 -23.31 19.32
CA ILE A 280 3.46 -23.32 19.22
C ILE A 280 2.93 -22.41 20.32
N ALA A 281 2.08 -21.45 19.94
CA ALA A 281 1.38 -20.55 20.86
C ALA A 281 2.28 -19.81 21.87
N TYR A 282 3.51 -19.43 21.49
CA TYR A 282 4.51 -18.79 22.38
C TYR A 282 5.00 -19.66 23.55
N ASN A 283 4.89 -20.99 23.48
CA ASN A 283 5.53 -21.88 24.46
C ASN A 283 7.08 -21.81 24.45
N ARG A 284 7.67 -21.23 23.39
CA ARG A 284 9.08 -20.91 23.28
C ARG A 284 9.21 -19.50 22.68
N VAL A 285 9.96 -18.64 23.36
CA VAL A 285 10.10 -17.24 22.97
C VAL A 285 11.55 -16.83 22.91
N GLU A 286 11.83 -15.80 22.12
CA GLU A 286 13.14 -15.16 22.04
C GLU A 286 13.01 -13.73 22.56
N VAL A 287 13.96 -13.33 23.41
CA VAL A 287 13.96 -12.02 24.07
C VAL A 287 15.35 -11.41 23.92
N THR A 288 15.41 -10.12 23.60
CA THR A 288 16.67 -9.36 23.57
C THR A 288 16.47 -7.96 24.13
N ILE A 289 17.57 -7.25 24.38
CA ILE A 289 17.59 -5.81 24.63
C ILE A 289 18.29 -5.08 23.48
N PRO A 290 18.03 -3.78 23.28
CA PRO A 290 18.64 -3.05 22.17
C PRO A 290 20.17 -2.95 22.28
N SER A 291 20.83 -2.65 21.17
CA SER A 291 22.17 -2.05 21.23
C SER A 291 22.06 -0.67 21.88
N LEU A 292 22.67 -0.49 23.05
CA LEU A 292 22.39 0.66 23.93
C LEU A 292 23.37 1.80 23.66
N ALA A 293 22.82 2.98 23.30
CA ALA A 293 23.57 4.23 23.22
C ALA A 293 24.20 4.62 24.58
N ASN A 294 25.21 5.49 24.58
CA ASN A 294 26.15 5.75 25.69
C ASN A 294 25.58 6.38 26.98
N GLU A 295 24.26 6.46 27.15
CA GLU A 295 23.61 7.19 28.25
C GLU A 295 22.87 6.25 29.23
N GLU A 296 22.52 6.79 30.39
CA GLU A 296 21.73 6.12 31.43
C GLU A 296 20.25 6.08 31.01
N PHE A 297 19.61 4.91 31.06
CA PHE A 297 18.21 4.78 30.67
C PHE A 297 17.54 3.53 31.27
N GLU A 298 16.22 3.53 31.32
CA GLU A 298 15.37 2.43 31.76
C GLU A 298 14.22 2.26 30.77
N ASP A 299 13.93 1.02 30.36
CA ASP A 299 12.84 0.71 29.44
C ASP A 299 12.24 -0.67 29.71
N SER A 300 11.04 -0.93 29.17
CA SER A 300 10.38 -2.23 29.30
C SER A 300 9.44 -2.54 28.14
N VAL A 301 9.34 -3.82 27.80
CA VAL A 301 8.35 -4.35 26.88
C VAL A 301 7.54 -5.46 27.55
N SER A 302 6.29 -5.64 27.13
CA SER A 302 5.48 -6.78 27.52
C SER A 302 4.68 -7.34 26.36
N HIS A 303 4.47 -8.65 26.37
CA HIS A 303 3.73 -9.37 25.35
C HIS A 303 2.76 -10.35 26.00
N LYS A 304 1.47 -10.29 25.61
CA LYS A 304 0.44 -11.21 26.10
C LYS A 304 0.37 -12.44 25.20
N CYS A 305 0.50 -13.63 25.79
CA CYS A 305 0.32 -14.90 25.10
C CYS A 305 -0.65 -15.82 25.88
N PRO A 306 -1.09 -16.94 25.29
CA PRO A 306 -2.03 -17.87 25.94
C PRO A 306 -1.58 -18.44 27.29
N TYR A 307 -0.26 -18.51 27.54
CA TYR A 307 0.31 -19.00 28.80
C TYR A 307 0.41 -17.92 29.89
N GLY A 308 0.29 -16.64 29.53
CA GLY A 308 0.42 -15.51 30.45
C GLY A 308 1.11 -14.30 29.80
N THR A 309 1.49 -13.33 30.63
CA THR A 309 2.22 -12.15 30.14
C THR A 309 3.71 -12.35 30.30
N ILE A 310 4.45 -12.19 29.20
CA ILE A 310 5.90 -12.16 29.20
C ILE A 310 6.31 -10.70 29.33
N ARG A 311 7.22 -10.39 30.25
CA ARG A 311 7.73 -9.03 30.46
C ARG A 311 9.25 -9.04 30.44
N SER A 312 9.83 -8.05 29.79
CA SER A 312 11.26 -7.79 29.75
C SER A 312 11.46 -6.33 30.13
N LYS A 313 12.20 -6.07 31.21
CA LYS A 313 12.47 -4.73 31.73
C LYS A 313 13.97 -4.61 31.98
N TRP A 314 14.59 -3.55 31.49
CA TRP A 314 16.03 -3.38 31.65
C TRP A 314 16.37 -1.93 31.99
N SER A 315 17.43 -1.76 32.77
CA SER A 315 18.01 -0.47 33.09
C SER A 315 19.52 -0.53 32.95
N ARG A 316 20.12 0.57 32.50
CA ARG A 316 21.58 0.74 32.44
C ARG A 316 22.00 1.84 33.39
N ALA A 317 22.90 1.52 34.32
CA ALA A 317 23.48 2.47 35.27
C ALA A 317 24.66 3.25 34.66
N LYS A 318 25.10 4.35 35.32
CA LYS A 318 26.21 5.20 34.83
C LYS A 318 27.53 4.47 34.60
N ASP A 319 27.78 3.41 35.36
CA ASP A 319 28.95 2.53 35.24
C ASP A 319 28.85 1.57 34.04
N LYS A 320 27.78 1.72 33.24
CA LYS A 320 27.42 0.93 32.07
C LYS A 320 26.95 -0.49 32.40
N THR A 321 26.74 -0.85 33.66
CA THR A 321 26.13 -2.12 34.06
C THR A 321 24.65 -2.14 33.68
N ILE A 322 24.16 -3.27 33.16
CA ILE A 322 22.74 -3.49 32.82
C ILE A 322 22.11 -4.43 33.84
N THR A 323 21.00 -4.02 34.43
CA THR A 323 20.10 -4.92 35.16
C THR A 323 18.94 -5.27 34.24
N TRP A 324 18.73 -6.55 33.95
CA TRP A 324 17.68 -7.04 33.06
C TRP A 324 16.77 -8.03 33.78
N GLU A 325 15.53 -7.60 34.05
CA GLU A 325 14.47 -8.39 34.65
C GLU A 325 13.57 -9.00 33.57
N ILE A 326 13.36 -10.32 33.65
CA ILE A 326 12.55 -11.08 32.69
C ILE A 326 11.56 -11.96 33.44
N MET A 327 10.29 -11.79 33.11
CA MET A 327 9.18 -12.53 33.70
C MET A 327 8.59 -13.47 32.65
N ILE A 328 8.68 -14.77 32.92
CA ILE A 328 8.30 -15.83 31.99
C ILE A 328 7.16 -16.65 32.63
N PRO A 329 5.97 -16.71 32.01
CA PRO A 329 4.84 -17.45 32.57
C PRO A 329 5.06 -18.97 32.50
N VAL A 330 4.30 -19.71 33.33
CA VAL A 330 4.40 -21.18 33.43
C VAL A 330 4.08 -21.83 32.08
N GLY A 331 4.92 -22.78 31.67
CA GLY A 331 4.78 -23.47 30.38
C GLY A 331 5.46 -22.77 29.20
N VAL A 332 6.12 -21.62 29.43
CA VAL A 332 6.93 -20.91 28.43
C VAL A 332 8.41 -21.03 28.76
N GLN A 333 9.22 -21.20 27.72
CA GLN A 333 10.68 -21.18 27.79
C GLN A 333 11.22 -20.01 26.96
N ALA A 334 12.07 -19.18 27.53
CA ALA A 334 12.67 -18.05 26.81
C ALA A 334 14.12 -18.33 26.44
N ARG A 335 14.51 -18.02 25.21
CA ARG A 335 15.91 -17.88 24.82
C ARG A 335 16.24 -16.40 24.81
N VAL A 336 17.11 -15.99 25.72
CA VAL A 336 17.57 -14.61 25.84
C VAL A 336 18.84 -14.43 25.03
N HIS A 337 18.90 -13.37 24.24
CA HIS A 337 20.08 -13.00 23.46
C HIS A 337 20.76 -11.81 24.12
N TYR A 338 22.07 -11.93 24.35
CA TYR A 338 22.84 -10.84 24.95
C TYR A 338 23.22 -9.84 23.87
N PRO A 339 23.18 -8.52 24.18
CA PRO A 339 23.73 -7.53 23.27
C PRO A 339 25.24 -7.77 23.09
N SER A 340 25.72 -7.57 21.87
CA SER A 340 27.08 -7.93 21.42
C SER A 340 28.21 -7.35 22.29
N ASN A 341 27.99 -6.21 22.94
CA ASN A 341 28.99 -5.54 23.80
C ASN A 341 28.96 -5.99 25.28
N TYR A 342 28.17 -7.01 25.60
CA TYR A 342 27.95 -7.55 26.95
C TYR A 342 27.98 -9.08 26.98
N ALA A 343 28.29 -9.72 25.84
CA ALA A 343 28.51 -11.15 25.77
C ALA A 343 29.98 -11.44 26.12
N ASP A 344 30.22 -12.25 27.16
CA ASP A 344 31.56 -12.73 27.49
C ASP A 344 32.02 -13.77 26.45
N GLU A 345 33.30 -13.74 26.05
CA GLU A 345 33.84 -14.61 24.98
C GLU A 345 33.65 -16.12 25.25
N GLU A 346 33.51 -16.52 26.51
CA GLU A 346 33.31 -17.92 26.91
C GLU A 346 31.84 -18.34 27.04
N ASP A 347 30.89 -17.39 27.09
CA ASP A 347 29.46 -17.70 27.28
C ASP A 347 28.65 -17.35 26.03
N LYS A 348 27.98 -18.37 25.47
CA LYS A 348 27.27 -18.29 24.17
C LYS A 348 26.37 -17.04 24.12
N MET A 349 26.31 -16.41 22.94
CA MET A 349 25.47 -15.25 22.56
C MET A 349 23.96 -15.33 22.94
N SER A 350 23.50 -16.47 23.49
CA SER A 350 22.17 -16.63 24.04
C SER A 350 22.12 -17.65 25.18
N LYS A 351 21.19 -17.47 26.13
CA LYS A 351 20.90 -18.37 27.25
C LYS A 351 19.44 -18.79 27.25
N ILE A 352 19.14 -19.99 27.75
CA ILE A 352 17.75 -20.47 27.87
C ILE A 352 17.28 -20.37 29.32
N LEU A 353 16.12 -19.75 29.53
CA LEU A 353 15.46 -19.55 30.82
C LEU A 353 14.12 -20.28 30.84
N GLY A 354 13.79 -20.92 31.97
CA GLY A 354 12.48 -21.50 32.23
C GLY A 354 11.47 -20.49 32.79
N SER A 355 10.25 -20.94 33.10
CA SER A 355 9.24 -20.09 33.74
C SER A 355 9.69 -19.58 35.10
N GLY A 356 9.37 -18.32 35.42
CA GLY A 356 9.77 -17.64 36.65
C GLY A 356 10.16 -16.17 36.41
N CYS A 357 10.54 -15.47 37.47
CA CYS A 357 11.16 -14.15 37.38
C CYS A 357 12.68 -14.31 37.46
N TRP A 358 13.38 -13.78 36.47
CA TRP A 358 14.83 -13.85 36.34
C TRP A 358 15.40 -12.44 36.33
N ILE A 359 16.51 -12.24 37.04
CA ILE A 359 17.29 -11.00 37.00
C ILE A 359 18.67 -11.36 36.48
N LEU A 360 19.07 -10.73 35.38
CA LEU A 360 20.38 -10.87 34.76
C LEU A 360 21.14 -9.57 34.95
N GLU A 361 22.33 -9.64 35.54
CA GLU A 361 23.24 -8.51 35.64
C GLU A 361 24.32 -8.67 34.58
N LEU A 362 24.43 -7.70 33.68
CA LEU A 362 25.41 -7.70 32.60
C LEU A 362 26.40 -6.57 32.82
N SER A 363 27.66 -6.94 33.01
CA SER A 363 28.76 -5.97 33.03
C SER A 363 29.27 -5.76 31.60
N PRO A 364 29.71 -4.54 31.23
CA PRO A 364 30.34 -4.31 29.94
C PRO A 364 31.55 -5.24 29.78
N SER A 365 31.67 -5.89 28.62
CA SER A 365 32.86 -6.68 28.32
C SER A 365 34.11 -5.77 28.30
N LYS A 366 35.24 -6.27 28.81
CA LYS A 366 36.47 -5.49 29.02
C LYS A 366 37.10 -5.00 27.72
#